data_AF-A0A928A2H4-F1
#
_entry.id   AF-A0A928A2H4-F1
#
_cell.length_a   1.000
_cell.length_b   1.000
_cell.length_c   1.000
_cell.angle_alpha   90.00
_cell.angle_beta   90.00
_cell.angle_gamma   90.00
#
_symmetry.space_group_name_H-M   'P 1'
#
loop_
_entity.id
_entity.type
_entity.pdbx_description
1 polymer ?
#
loop_
_entity_poly.entity_id
_entity_poly.type
_entity_poly.pdbx_seq_one_letter_code
_entity_poly.pdbx_strand_id
1 'polypeptide(L)' 'MIYMMKILKLFVKKVVLAFVLLYGLNMITTSINVFIPINYITLFIVSFLGVPGLLALISLFFLIN' A
#
# COMPACT_ATOMS: atom_id res chain seq x y z
N MET A 1 5.30 -11.03 27.43
CA MET A 1 5.44 -9.60 27.06
C MET A 1 6.33 -9.37 25.82
N ILE A 2 7.51 -10.01 25.73
CA ILE A 2 8.47 -9.82 24.62
C ILE A 2 7.90 -10.19 23.22
N TYR A 3 7.11 -11.27 23.13
CA TYR A 3 6.51 -11.72 21.86
C TYR A 3 5.47 -10.75 21.29
N MET A 4 4.61 -10.19 22.15
CA MET A 4 3.57 -9.22 21.76
C MET A 4 4.20 -7.97 21.12
N MET A 5 5.31 -7.50 21.69
CA MET A 5 6.02 -6.32 21.21
C MET A 5 6.72 -6.55 19.87
N LYS A 6 7.16 -7.79 19.59
CA LYS A 6 7.69 -8.19 18.27
C LYS A 6 6.60 -8.17 17.19
N ILE A 7 5.42 -8.71 17.49
CA ILE A 7 4.28 -8.75 16.56
C ILE A 7 3.84 -7.32 16.22
N LEU A 8 3.73 -6.45 17.24
CA LEU A 8 3.37 -5.05 17.03
C LEU A 8 4.38 -4.33 16.12
N LYS A 9 5.70 -4.52 16.34
CA LYS A 9 6.74 -3.95 15.46
C LYS A 9 6.63 -4.45 14.03
N LEU A 10 6.33 -5.73 13.82
CA LEU A 10 6.14 -6.29 12.48
C LEU A 10 4.92 -5.66 11.80
N PHE A 11 3.82 -5.48 12.52
CA PHE A 11 2.61 -4.85 11.99
C PHE A 11 2.85 -3.40 11.60
N VAL A 12 3.44 -2.59 12.50
CA VAL A 12 3.78 -1.19 12.22
C VAL A 12 4.73 -1.10 11.02
N LYS A 13 5.74 -1.97 10.93
CA LYS A 13 6.66 -2.00 9.79
C LYS A 13 5.92 -2.24 8.46
N LYS A 14 4.97 -3.17 8.43
CA LYS A 14 4.15 -3.46 7.24
C LYS A 14 3.30 -2.27 6.82
N VAL A 15 2.67 -1.59 7.78
CA VAL A 15 1.84 -0.41 7.52
C VAL A 15 2.69 0.75 6.99
N VAL A 16 3.86 1.00 7.58
CA VAL A 16 4.81 2.02 7.09
C VAL A 16 5.27 1.69 5.67
N LEU A 17 5.60 0.42 5.39
CA LEU A 17 5.97 -0.02 4.04
C LEU A 17 4.83 0.22 3.04
N ALA A 18 3.58 -0.07 3.42
CA ALA A 18 2.42 0.18 2.57
C ALA A 18 2.22 1.66 2.25
N PHE A 19 2.39 2.54 3.25
CA PHE A 19 2.36 4.00 3.04
C PHE A 19 3.45 4.45 2.06
N VAL A 20 4.69 4.00 2.28
CA VAL A 20 5.83 4.36 1.42
C VAL A 20 5.58 3.89 -0.02
N LEU A 21 5.09 2.67 -0.20
CA LEU A 21 4.87 2.13 -1.53
C LEU A 21 3.71 2.83 -2.25
N LEU A 22 2.57 3.08 -1.57
CA LEU A 22 1.43 3.80 -2.16
C LEU A 22 1.80 5.24 -2.53
N TYR A 23 2.47 5.94 -1.63
CA TYR A 23 2.89 7.32 -1.88
C TYR A 23 3.96 7.40 -2.97
N GLY A 24 4.97 6.52 -2.91
CA GLY A 24 6.02 6.43 -3.91
C GLY A 24 5.45 6.13 -5.29
N LEU A 25 4.47 5.24 -5.38
CA LEU A 25 3.78 4.96 -6.63
C LEU A 25 3.06 6.21 -7.15
N ASN A 26 2.22 6.86 -6.33
CA ASN A 26 1.51 8.06 -6.75
C ASN A 26 2.46 9.14 -7.28
N MET A 27 3.64 9.31 -6.66
CA MET A 27 4.64 10.27 -7.13
C MET A 27 5.17 9.93 -8.54
N ILE A 28 5.39 8.66 -8.84
CA ILE A 28 5.85 8.21 -10.17
C ILE A 28 4.72 8.34 -11.19
N THR A 29 3.50 7.96 -10.81
CA THR A 29 2.35 7.83 -11.72
C THR A 29 1.51 9.10 -11.86
N THR A 30 1.81 10.15 -11.09
CA THR A 30 1.18 11.48 -11.26
C THR A 30 1.39 12.02 -12.67
N SER A 31 2.53 11.73 -13.31
CA SER A 31 2.84 12.15 -14.68
C SER A 31 1.88 11.60 -15.75
N ILE A 32 1.23 10.45 -15.46
CA ILE A 32 0.27 9.78 -16.35
C ILE A 32 -1.17 9.92 -15.83
N ASN A 33 -1.44 10.86 -14.92
CA ASN A 33 -2.75 11.07 -14.28
C ASN A 33 -3.34 9.84 -13.54
N VAL A 34 -2.49 8.90 -13.12
CA VAL A 34 -2.91 7.75 -12.31
C VAL A 34 -2.70 8.11 -10.84
N PHE A 35 -3.79 8.22 -10.10
CA PHE A 35 -3.78 8.55 -8.68
C PHE A 35 -4.58 7.55 -7.87
N ILE A 36 -3.90 6.77 -7.03
CA ILE A 36 -4.53 5.80 -6.14
C ILE A 36 -4.78 6.49 -4.79
N PRO A 37 -6.04 6.66 -4.35
CA PRO A 37 -6.32 7.33 -3.08
C PRO A 37 -5.77 6.52 -1.90
N ILE A 38 -5.04 7.19 -1.02
CA ILE A 38 -4.49 6.59 0.21
C ILE A 38 -5.58 6.67 1.29
N ASN A 39 -6.34 5.59 1.46
CA ASN A 39 -7.39 5.47 2.46
C ASN A 39 -7.21 4.17 3.26
N TYR A 40 -8.03 3.93 4.27
CA TYR A 40 -7.91 2.74 5.12
C TYR A 40 -8.00 1.42 4.33
N ILE A 41 -8.78 1.39 3.24
CA ILE A 41 -8.97 0.18 2.40
C ILE A 41 -7.72 -0.09 1.56
N THR A 42 -7.22 0.89 0.81
CA THR A 42 -6.02 0.73 -0.03
C THR A 42 -4.79 0.46 0.83
N LEU A 43 -4.68 1.13 1.97
CA LEU A 43 -3.62 0.87 2.94
C LEU A 43 -3.69 -0.55 3.49
N PHE A 44 -4.88 -1.06 3.83
CA PHE A 44 -5.05 -2.42 4.33
C PHE A 44 -4.64 -3.45 3.27
N ILE A 45 -5.15 -3.31 2.04
CA ILE A 45 -4.82 -4.18 0.91
C ILE A 45 -3.31 -4.24 0.69
N VAL A 46 -2.64 -3.08 0.62
CA VAL A 46 -1.19 -3.03 0.38
C VAL A 46 -0.39 -3.48 1.60
N SER A 47 -0.87 -3.25 2.82
CA SER A 47 -0.19 -3.74 4.03
C SER A 47 -0.25 -5.26 4.18
N PHE A 48 -1.34 -5.88 3.72
CA PHE A 48 -1.53 -7.33 3.77
C PHE A 48 -0.84 -8.04 2.60
N LEU A 49 -1.05 -7.58 1.37
CA LEU A 49 -0.52 -8.21 0.16
C LEU A 49 0.87 -7.70 -0.23
N GLY A 50 1.28 -6.49 0.18
CA GLY A 50 2.54 -5.86 -0.22
C GLY A 50 2.52 -5.39 -1.68
N VAL A 51 3.63 -5.64 -2.38
CA VAL A 51 3.80 -5.31 -3.81
C VAL A 51 2.72 -5.93 -4.71
N PRO A 52 2.33 -7.22 -4.54
CA PRO A 52 1.19 -7.79 -5.26
C PRO A 52 -0.11 -6.99 -5.11
N GLY A 53 -0.40 -6.48 -3.90
CA GLY A 53 -1.60 -5.68 -3.65
C GLY A 53 -1.57 -4.34 -4.36
N LEU A 54 -0.38 -3.75 -4.47
CA LEU A 54 -0.16 -2.53 -5.23
C LEU A 54 -0.36 -2.73 -6.73
N LEU A 55 0.22 -3.80 -7.29
CA LEU A 55 0.04 -4.14 -8.70
C LEU A 55 -1.43 -4.43 -9.01
N ALA A 56 -2.14 -5.11 -8.10
CA ALA A 56 -3.57 -5.36 -8.23
C ALA A 56 -4.41 -4.06 -8.20
N LEU A 57 -4.06 -3.09 -7.36
CA LEU A 57 -4.74 -1.79 -7.32
C LEU A 57 -4.51 -0.99 -8.60
N ILE A 58 -3.27 -1.01 -9.13
CA ILE A 58 -2.93 -0.37 -10.39
C ILE A 58 -3.68 -1.02 -11.55
N SER A 59 -3.68 -2.35 -11.64
CA SER A 59 -4.38 -3.05 -12.71
C SER A 59 -5.89 -2.81 -12.65
N LEU A 60 -6.48 -2.79 -11.45
CA LEU A 60 -7.89 -2.42 -11.26
C LEU A 60 -8.18 -0.99 -11.74
N PHE A 61 -7.30 -0.04 -11.43
CA PHE A 61 -7.44 1.34 -11.89
C PHE A 61 -7.51 1.41 -13.42
N PHE A 62 -6.61 0.72 -14.13
CA PHE A 62 -6.59 0.68 -15.60
C PHE A 62 -7.70 -0.15 -16.25
N LEU A 63 -8.32 -1.07 -15.50
CA LEU A 63 -9.40 -1.91 -16.05
C LEU A 63 -10.75 -1.20 -15.95
N ILE A 64 -10.96 -0.43 -14.88
CA ILE A 64 -12.20 0.32 -14.62
C ILE A 64 -12.27 1.63 -15.41
N ASN A 65 -11.11 2.23 -15.70
CA ASN A 65 -10.98 3.55 -16.32
C ASN A 65 -10.42 3.45 -17.74
#